data_AF-I9YQ88-F1
#
_entry.id   AF-I9YQ88-F1
#
_cell.length_a   1.000
_cell.length_b   1.000
_cell.length_c   1.000
_cell.angle_alpha   90.00
_cell.angle_beta   90.00
_cell.angle_gamma   90.00
#
_symmetry.space_group_name_H-M   'P 1'
#
loop_
_entity.id
_entity.type
_entity.pdbx_description
1 polymer ?
#
loop_
_entity_poly.entity_id
_entity_poly.type
_entity_poly.pdbx_seq_one_letter_code
_entity_poly.pdbx_strand_id
1 'polypeptide(L)'
;MGQHVFCDPKKHRIIFVEGITDYCYLSAFKLYLRYKEYKDNPIPFTFLPISGLKKDSKHMKETIKKLCELDNNPIVLIDDDRKCDSDQNATSERFKRANEEMHDPITILQLSDCDRCFKQIEDCFSANDRKKYAKNKRMELAMAFKTRLLYGEKDDAITEETKNNFLCLFEWMKKRVQQPND
;
A
#
# COMPACT_ATOMS: atom_id res chain seq x y z
N MET A 1 26.23 -0.42 20.09
CA MET A 1 25.03 0.03 20.82
C MET A 1 23.88 0.06 19.83
N GLY A 2 23.03 -0.97 19.80
CA GLY A 2 21.86 -0.96 18.92
C GLY A 2 20.80 -0.02 19.50
N GLN A 3 20.49 1.08 18.81
CA GLN A 3 19.39 1.96 19.19
C GLN A 3 18.09 1.16 19.04
N HIS A 4 17.47 0.79 20.17
CA HIS A 4 16.13 0.21 20.16
C HIS A 4 15.15 1.33 19.79
N VAL A 5 14.80 1.41 18.51
CA VAL A 5 13.74 2.30 18.02
C VAL A 5 12.40 1.66 18.38
N PHE A 6 11.77 2.17 19.44
CA PHE A 6 10.38 1.81 19.76
C PHE A 6 9.45 2.52 18.79
N CYS A 7 8.70 1.76 17.97
CA CYS A 7 7.56 2.31 17.25
C CYS A 7 6.45 2.53 18.27
N ASP A 8 6.10 3.78 18.57
CA ASP A 8 4.92 4.09 19.39
C ASP A 8 3.67 3.56 18.66
N PRO A 9 3.02 2.49 19.15
CA PRO A 9 1.86 1.89 18.49
C PRO A 9 0.69 2.88 18.37
N LYS A 10 0.66 3.92 19.21
CA LYS A 10 -0.38 4.96 19.14
C LYS A 10 -0.20 5.91 17.95
N LYS A 11 1.05 6.09 17.50
CA LYS A 11 1.41 6.89 16.31
C LYS A 11 1.61 6.02 15.07
N HIS A 12 1.74 4.71 15.25
CA HIS A 12 1.96 3.76 14.17
C HIS A 12 0.65 3.19 13.66
N ARG A 13 0.28 3.49 12.42
CA ARG A 13 -0.98 3.05 11.82
C ARG A 13 -0.81 1.78 10.99
N ILE A 14 -1.87 1.00 10.86
CA ILE A 14 -1.93 -0.13 9.94
C ILE A 14 -2.65 0.32 8.67
N ILE A 15 -2.03 0.11 7.52
CA ILE A 15 -2.67 0.22 6.21
C ILE A 15 -2.88 -1.18 5.68
N PHE A 16 -4.13 -1.57 5.52
CA PHE A 16 -4.49 -2.84 4.91
C PHE A 16 -4.35 -2.74 3.38
N VAL A 17 -3.82 -3.78 2.75
CA VAL A 17 -3.59 -3.83 1.29
C VAL A 17 -4.24 -5.06 0.71
N GLU A 18 -4.70 -5.00 -0.54
CA GLU A 18 -5.49 -6.09 -1.13
C GLU A 18 -4.74 -7.42 -1.14
N GLY A 19 -3.51 -7.45 -1.65
CA GLY A 19 -2.76 -8.67 -1.92
C GLY A 19 -1.50 -8.86 -1.11
N ILE A 20 -1.04 -10.12 -1.04
CA ILE A 20 0.28 -10.47 -0.51
C ILE A 20 1.41 -9.84 -1.35
N THR A 21 1.21 -9.70 -2.65
CA THR A 21 2.17 -9.08 -3.57
C THR A 21 2.36 -7.60 -3.26
N ASP A 22 1.27 -6.87 -3.05
CA ASP A 22 1.27 -5.45 -2.67
C ASP A 22 2.01 -5.26 -1.35
N TYR A 23 1.67 -6.10 -0.37
CA TYR A 23 2.36 -6.14 0.91
C TYR A 23 3.88 -6.34 0.73
N CYS A 24 4.30 -7.25 -0.16
CA CYS A 24 5.72 -7.51 -0.39
C CYS A 24 6.43 -6.30 -1.00
N TYR A 25 5.86 -5.68 -2.05
CA TYR A 25 6.46 -4.51 -2.69
C TYR A 25 6.52 -3.31 -1.74
N LEU A 26 5.39 -2.95 -1.13
CA LEU A 26 5.30 -1.81 -0.22
C LEU A 26 6.20 -1.99 1.01
N SER A 27 6.25 -3.19 1.59
CA SER A 27 7.15 -3.46 2.72
C SER A 27 8.63 -3.38 2.34
N ALA A 28 8.99 -3.85 1.14
CA ALA A 28 10.37 -3.74 0.64
C ALA A 28 10.75 -2.27 0.43
N PHE A 29 9.90 -1.48 -0.23
CA PHE A 29 10.12 -0.05 -0.46
C PHE A 29 10.16 0.76 0.84
N LYS A 30 9.28 0.49 1.79
CA LYS A 30 9.32 1.13 3.12
C LYS A 30 10.68 0.95 3.79
N LEU A 31 11.20 -0.28 3.77
CA LEU A 31 12.51 -0.58 4.36
C LEU A 31 13.63 0.12 3.61
N TYR A 32 13.61 0.12 2.28
CA TYR A 32 14.59 0.82 1.44
C TYR A 32 14.61 2.33 1.70
N LEU A 33 13.44 2.98 1.64
CA LEU A 33 13.30 4.41 1.88
C LEU A 33 13.69 4.79 3.31
N ARG A 34 13.42 3.93 4.31
CA ARG A 34 13.90 4.13 5.69
C ARG A 34 15.42 4.23 5.77
N TYR A 35 16.15 3.35 5.06
CA TYR A 35 17.61 3.35 5.11
C TYR A 35 18.25 4.51 4.33
N LYS A 36 17.60 4.98 3.28
CA LYS A 36 18.18 5.96 2.34
C LYS A 36 17.69 7.39 2.55
N GLU A 37 16.43 7.60 2.94
CA GLU A 37 15.78 8.93 2.93
C GLU A 37 15.15 9.31 4.28
N TYR A 38 14.56 8.35 4.99
CA TYR A 38 13.77 8.60 6.21
C TYR A 38 14.46 8.13 7.49
N LYS A 39 15.79 8.21 7.57
CA LYS A 39 16.57 7.67 8.68
C LYS A 39 16.12 8.20 10.05
N ASP A 40 15.80 9.49 10.11
CA ASP A 40 15.42 10.20 11.34
C ASP A 40 13.91 10.49 11.44
N ASN A 41 13.13 10.27 10.38
CA ASN A 41 11.68 10.49 10.35
C ASN A 41 10.95 9.25 9.79
N PRO A 42 10.83 8.17 10.58
CA PRO A 42 10.33 6.90 10.09
C PRO A 42 8.89 7.01 9.60
N ILE A 43 8.59 6.30 8.51
CA ILE A 43 7.24 6.18 7.96
C ILE A 43 6.32 5.57 9.05
N PRO A 44 5.29 6.30 9.52
CA PRO A 44 4.53 5.95 10.73
C PRO A 44 3.41 4.95 10.46
N PHE A 45 3.57 4.06 9.47
CA PHE A 45 2.58 3.03 9.18
C PHE A 45 3.20 1.75 8.67
N THR A 46 2.52 0.61 8.89
CA THR A 46 2.88 -0.71 8.37
C THR A 46 1.76 -1.27 7.50
N PHE A 47 2.08 -2.27 6.69
CA PHE A 47 1.12 -2.90 5.79
C PHE A 47 0.68 -4.27 6.31
N LEU A 48 -0.60 -4.61 6.13
CA LEU A 48 -1.14 -5.96 6.35
C LEU A 48 -2.04 -6.38 5.17
N PRO A 49 -1.84 -7.57 4.57
CA PRO A 49 -2.66 -8.02 3.44
C PRO A 49 -4.05 -8.53 3.87
N ILE A 50 -5.09 -8.26 3.08
CA ILE A 50 -6.49 -8.69 3.36
C ILE A 50 -7.04 -9.77 2.43
N SER A 51 -6.20 -10.40 1.61
CA SER A 51 -6.57 -11.50 0.70
C SER A 51 -7.70 -11.14 -0.29
N GLY A 52 -7.58 -9.94 -0.86
CA GLY A 52 -8.41 -9.38 -1.92
C GLY A 52 -9.74 -8.78 -1.46
N LEU A 53 -10.25 -7.85 -2.24
CA LEU A 53 -11.62 -7.35 -2.11
C LEU A 53 -12.57 -8.43 -2.67
N LYS A 54 -13.36 -9.04 -1.79
CA LYS A 54 -14.28 -10.14 -2.14
C LYS A 54 -15.26 -9.72 -3.24
N LYS A 55 -15.82 -10.68 -3.98
CA LYS A 55 -16.60 -10.39 -5.21
C LYS A 55 -18.04 -9.92 -4.97
N ASP A 56 -18.59 -10.08 -3.78
CA ASP A 56 -19.98 -9.75 -3.46
C ASP A 56 -20.08 -8.84 -2.22
N SER A 57 -21.15 -8.05 -2.19
CA SER A 57 -21.36 -7.01 -1.18
C SER A 57 -21.41 -7.57 0.24
N LYS A 58 -21.99 -8.77 0.45
CA LYS A 58 -22.07 -9.38 1.78
C LYS A 58 -20.68 -9.66 2.34
N HIS A 59 -19.81 -10.29 1.55
CA HIS A 59 -18.44 -10.56 2.00
C HIS A 59 -17.58 -9.29 2.08
N MET A 60 -17.84 -8.27 1.25
CA MET A 60 -17.18 -6.96 1.39
C MET A 60 -17.51 -6.31 2.74
N LYS A 61 -18.79 -6.28 3.12
CA LYS A 61 -19.24 -5.78 4.44
C LYS A 61 -18.66 -6.59 5.60
N GLU A 62 -18.56 -7.91 5.45
CA GLU A 62 -17.92 -8.76 6.45
C GLU A 62 -16.42 -8.46 6.58
N THR A 63 -15.72 -8.22 5.47
CA THR A 63 -14.32 -7.76 5.50
C THR A 63 -14.21 -6.43 6.25
N ILE A 64 -15.06 -5.45 5.92
CA ILE A 64 -15.06 -4.14 6.58
C ILE A 64 -15.28 -4.28 8.09
N LYS A 65 -16.26 -5.09 8.51
CA LYS A 65 -16.51 -5.37 9.92
C LYS A 65 -15.29 -5.98 10.62
N LYS A 66 -14.64 -6.98 10.00
CA LYS A 66 -13.41 -7.58 10.53
C LYS A 66 -12.27 -6.58 10.64
N LEU A 67 -12.19 -5.61 9.73
CA LEU A 67 -11.19 -4.53 9.81
C LEU A 67 -11.45 -3.63 11.02
N CYS A 68 -12.70 -3.28 11.29
CA CYS A 68 -13.08 -2.52 12.49
C CYS A 68 -12.88 -3.31 13.79
N GLU A 69 -12.90 -4.64 13.75
CA GLU A 69 -12.56 -5.50 14.90
C GLU A 69 -11.04 -5.53 15.17
N LEU A 70 -10.20 -5.28 14.15
CA LEU A 70 -8.74 -5.35 14.24
C LEU A 70 -8.08 -3.98 14.53
N ASP A 71 -8.68 -2.90 14.06
CA ASP A 71 -8.18 -1.53 14.23
C ASP A 71 -9.35 -0.58 14.47
N ASN A 72 -9.16 0.42 15.34
CA ASN A 72 -10.21 1.38 15.68
C ASN A 72 -10.52 2.36 14.53
N ASN A 73 -9.56 2.61 13.65
CA ASN A 73 -9.67 3.51 12.51
C ASN A 73 -8.98 2.87 11.29
N PRO A 74 -9.52 1.77 10.76
CA PRO A 74 -8.85 1.01 9.72
C PRO A 74 -8.72 1.83 8.43
N ILE A 75 -7.54 1.73 7.80
CA ILE A 75 -7.22 2.34 6.52
C ILE A 75 -6.96 1.21 5.53
N VAL A 76 -7.63 1.20 4.38
CA VAL A 76 -7.41 0.24 3.31
C VAL A 76 -6.92 0.95 2.07
N LEU A 77 -5.78 0.52 1.52
CA LEU A 77 -5.30 0.90 0.20
C LEU A 77 -5.84 -0.10 -0.84
N ILE A 78 -6.55 0.41 -1.83
CA ILE A 78 -7.18 -0.37 -2.89
C ILE A 78 -6.66 0.02 -4.28
N ASP A 79 -6.71 -0.95 -5.19
CA ASP A 79 -6.49 -0.76 -6.62
C ASP A 79 -7.64 0.08 -7.24
N ASP A 80 -7.40 0.64 -8.41
CA ASP A 80 -8.41 1.23 -9.28
C ASP A 80 -8.65 0.34 -10.50
N ASP A 81 -9.58 -0.61 -10.35
CA ASP A 81 -9.98 -1.54 -11.41
C ASP A 81 -11.04 -0.97 -12.38
N ARG A 82 -11.33 0.34 -12.30
CA ARG A 82 -12.27 1.00 -13.20
C ARG A 82 -11.76 1.05 -14.63
N LYS A 83 -12.63 0.69 -15.58
CA LYS A 83 -12.37 0.88 -17.01
C LYS A 83 -12.55 2.33 -17.46
N CYS A 84 -13.47 3.05 -16.81
CA CYS A 84 -13.74 4.46 -17.00
C CYS A 84 -14.30 5.07 -15.70
N ASP A 85 -14.36 6.39 -15.59
CA ASP A 85 -14.82 7.09 -14.38
C ASP A 85 -16.26 6.73 -13.96
N SER A 86 -17.07 6.23 -14.90
CA SER A 86 -18.44 5.78 -14.66
C SER A 86 -18.58 4.28 -14.41
N ASP A 87 -17.49 3.52 -14.31
CA ASP A 87 -17.51 2.06 -14.13
C ASP A 87 -17.86 1.68 -12.69
N GLN A 88 -19.15 1.79 -12.37
CA GLN A 88 -19.70 1.41 -11.08
C GLN A 88 -19.52 -0.09 -10.79
N ASN A 89 -19.32 -0.94 -11.81
CA ASN A 89 -19.19 -2.38 -11.61
C ASN A 89 -17.79 -2.81 -11.16
N ALA A 90 -16.81 -1.88 -11.18
CA ALA A 90 -15.49 -2.07 -10.64
C ALA A 90 -15.54 -2.54 -9.18
N THR A 91 -14.68 -3.48 -8.81
CA THR A 91 -14.59 -4.06 -7.48
C THR A 91 -14.27 -3.00 -6.44
N SER A 92 -13.39 -2.06 -6.79
CA SER A 92 -13.04 -0.88 -5.99
C SER A 92 -14.27 -0.02 -5.65
N GLU A 93 -15.08 0.35 -6.65
CA GLU A 93 -16.29 1.16 -6.46
C GLU A 93 -17.39 0.40 -5.70
N ARG A 94 -17.52 -0.91 -5.92
CA ARG A 94 -18.43 -1.75 -5.13
C ARG A 94 -18.00 -1.86 -3.67
N PHE A 95 -16.69 -1.91 -3.40
CA PHE A 95 -16.16 -1.92 -2.05
C PHE A 95 -16.39 -0.57 -1.33
N LYS A 96 -16.20 0.56 -2.03
CA LYS A 96 -16.55 1.89 -1.51
C LYS A 96 -18.02 2.00 -1.16
N ARG A 97 -18.92 1.56 -2.04
CA ARG A 97 -20.37 1.57 -1.76
C ARG A 97 -20.73 0.65 -0.59
N ALA A 98 -20.13 -0.53 -0.52
CA ALA A 98 -20.31 -1.41 0.63
C ALA A 98 -19.86 -0.74 1.94
N ASN A 99 -18.81 0.08 1.91
CA ASN A 99 -18.33 0.87 3.04
C ASN A 99 -19.26 2.03 3.42
N GLU A 100 -19.77 2.78 2.45
CA GLU A 100 -20.75 3.85 2.68
C GLU A 100 -22.05 3.35 3.31
N GLU A 101 -22.43 2.09 3.02
CA GLU A 101 -23.60 1.43 3.61
C GLU A 101 -23.36 0.89 5.04
N MET A 102 -22.13 0.94 5.56
CA MET A 102 -21.82 0.49 6.92
C MET A 102 -22.15 1.56 7.96
N HIS A 103 -22.56 1.12 9.15
CA HIS A 103 -22.73 2.03 10.29
C HIS A 103 -21.40 2.69 10.68
N ASP A 104 -20.32 1.91 10.67
CA ASP A 104 -18.95 2.35 10.98
C ASP A 104 -18.08 2.24 9.72
N PRO A 105 -18.07 3.26 8.85
CA PRO A 105 -17.27 3.25 7.63
C PRO A 105 -15.79 3.41 7.94
N ILE A 106 -14.95 2.86 7.06
CA ILE A 106 -13.50 2.85 7.16
C ILE A 106 -12.87 3.84 6.19
N THR A 107 -11.60 4.17 6.38
CA THR A 107 -10.87 5.01 5.44
C THR A 107 -10.41 4.16 4.25
N ILE A 108 -10.83 4.54 3.05
CA ILE A 108 -10.40 3.91 1.80
C ILE A 108 -9.48 4.89 1.07
N LEU A 109 -8.27 4.42 0.77
CA LEU A 109 -7.29 5.09 -0.06
C LEU A 109 -7.27 4.38 -1.42
N GLN A 110 -7.64 5.07 -2.50
CA GLN A 110 -7.51 4.50 -3.84
C GLN A 110 -6.21 4.99 -4.49
N LEU A 111 -5.45 4.08 -5.10
CA LEU A 111 -4.15 4.43 -5.70
C LEU A 111 -4.23 5.58 -6.71
N SER A 112 -5.29 5.61 -7.52
CA SER A 112 -5.53 6.64 -8.53
C SER A 112 -5.66 8.06 -7.97
N ASP A 113 -5.98 8.18 -6.67
CA ASP A 113 -6.10 9.46 -5.97
C ASP A 113 -4.73 10.01 -5.55
N CYS A 114 -3.68 9.19 -5.62
CA CYS A 114 -2.29 9.62 -5.52
C CYS A 114 -1.78 10.15 -6.86
N ASP A 115 -1.87 9.31 -7.88
CA ASP A 115 -1.55 9.64 -9.27
C ASP A 115 -2.49 8.84 -10.16
N ARG A 116 -3.10 9.49 -11.17
CA ARG A 116 -4.06 8.83 -12.07
C ARG A 116 -3.45 7.68 -12.86
N CYS A 117 -2.13 7.62 -12.98
CA CYS A 117 -1.40 6.53 -13.61
C CYS A 117 -1.27 5.31 -12.68
N PHE A 118 -1.44 5.47 -11.37
CA PHE A 118 -1.33 4.39 -10.39
C PHE A 118 -2.68 3.70 -10.24
N LYS A 119 -2.96 2.71 -11.10
CA LYS A 119 -4.16 1.87 -10.95
C LYS A 119 -3.91 0.68 -10.05
N GLN A 120 -2.71 0.10 -10.11
CA GLN A 120 -2.26 -0.98 -9.23
C GLN A 120 -0.87 -0.65 -8.70
N ILE A 121 -0.41 -1.36 -7.66
CA ILE A 121 0.94 -1.17 -7.11
C ILE A 121 2.02 -1.39 -8.18
N GLU A 122 1.80 -2.31 -9.11
CA GLU A 122 2.72 -2.58 -10.21
C GLU A 122 2.89 -1.38 -11.17
N ASP A 123 1.95 -0.42 -11.19
CA ASP A 123 2.06 0.80 -12.00
C ASP A 123 3.01 1.84 -11.39
N CYS A 124 3.41 1.67 -10.12
CA CYS A 124 4.46 2.49 -9.52
C CYS A 124 5.86 2.16 -10.07
N PHE A 125 6.03 1.01 -10.72
CA PHE A 125 7.29 0.61 -11.33
C PHE A 125 7.46 1.21 -12.72
N SER A 126 8.67 1.67 -13.04
CA SER A 126 9.05 2.00 -14.42
C SER A 126 8.88 0.79 -15.33
N ALA A 127 8.76 1.02 -16.64
CA ALA A 127 8.58 -0.08 -17.60
C ALA A 127 9.69 -1.16 -17.50
N ASN A 128 10.93 -0.74 -17.24
CA ASN A 128 12.08 -1.63 -17.08
C ASN A 128 11.98 -2.46 -15.79
N ASP A 129 11.72 -1.80 -14.66
CA ASP A 129 11.62 -2.49 -13.37
C ASP A 129 10.37 -3.37 -13.31
N ARG A 130 9.26 -2.93 -13.89
CA ARG A 130 8.03 -3.71 -14.00
C ARG A 130 8.27 -5.00 -14.77
N LYS A 131 8.96 -4.93 -15.92
CA LYS A 131 9.31 -6.11 -16.72
C LYS A 131 10.16 -7.11 -15.92
N LYS A 132 11.01 -6.61 -15.03
CA LYS A 132 11.96 -7.40 -14.25
C LYS A 132 11.35 -8.01 -12.98
N TYR A 133 10.51 -7.26 -12.28
CA TYR A 133 10.06 -7.63 -10.93
C TYR A 133 8.55 -7.81 -10.77
N ALA A 134 7.74 -7.26 -11.68
CA ALA A 134 6.28 -7.18 -11.54
C ALA A 134 5.48 -7.76 -12.75
N LYS A 135 6.15 -8.31 -13.76
CA LYS A 135 5.49 -8.84 -14.96
C LYS A 135 4.71 -10.14 -14.70
N ASN A 136 5.26 -11.00 -13.84
CA ASN A 136 4.60 -12.22 -13.41
C ASN A 136 4.48 -12.10 -11.89
N LYS A 137 3.26 -12.13 -11.32
CA LYS A 137 3.00 -12.04 -9.86
C LYS A 137 3.56 -13.26 -9.10
N ARG A 138 4.85 -13.53 -9.26
CA ARG A 138 5.59 -14.61 -8.60
C ARG A 138 6.21 -14.05 -7.34
N MET A 139 5.88 -14.66 -6.21
CA MET A 139 6.42 -14.30 -4.90
C MET A 139 7.96 -14.30 -4.90
N GLU A 140 8.58 -15.21 -5.66
CA GLU A 140 10.04 -15.27 -5.85
C GLU A 140 10.63 -13.96 -6.40
N LEU A 141 9.95 -13.30 -7.35
CA LEU A 141 10.43 -12.03 -7.91
C LEU A 141 10.30 -10.89 -6.91
N ALA A 142 9.23 -10.87 -6.12
CA ALA A 142 9.06 -9.89 -5.04
C ALA A 142 10.09 -10.10 -3.91
N MET A 143 10.45 -11.35 -3.60
CA MET A 143 11.53 -11.64 -2.65
C MET A 143 12.92 -11.30 -3.20
N ALA A 144 13.20 -11.65 -4.45
CA ALA A 144 14.45 -11.28 -5.13
C ALA A 144 14.59 -9.75 -5.22
N PHE A 145 13.49 -9.06 -5.48
CA PHE A 145 13.39 -7.61 -5.43
C PHE A 145 13.74 -7.07 -4.04
N LYS A 146 13.10 -7.57 -2.98
CA LYS A 146 13.41 -7.17 -1.59
C LYS A 146 14.89 -7.40 -1.26
N THR A 147 15.46 -8.55 -1.62
CA THR A 147 16.87 -8.86 -1.37
C THR A 147 17.79 -7.89 -2.11
N ARG A 148 17.55 -7.65 -3.40
CA ARG A 148 18.38 -6.73 -4.19
C ARG A 148 18.23 -5.28 -3.74
N LEU A 149 17.03 -4.86 -3.36
CA LEU A 149 16.76 -3.51 -2.91
C LEU A 149 17.42 -3.23 -1.54
N LEU A 150 17.48 -4.21 -0.64
CA LEU A 150 18.02 -4.04 0.71
C LEU A 150 19.51 -4.34 0.83
N TYR A 151 20.02 -5.28 0.05
CA TYR A 151 21.41 -5.79 0.16
C TYR A 151 22.22 -5.61 -1.11
N GLY A 152 21.67 -4.94 -2.14
CA GLY A 152 22.43 -4.60 -3.33
C GLY A 152 23.54 -3.61 -3.00
N GLU A 153 24.77 -3.95 -3.39
CA GLU A 153 25.94 -3.07 -3.21
C GLU A 153 25.90 -1.81 -4.09
N LYS A 154 24.99 -1.76 -5.07
CA LYS A 154 24.81 -0.65 -6.01
C LYS A 154 23.46 0.02 -5.81
N ASP A 155 23.43 1.35 -5.87
CA ASP A 155 22.20 2.16 -5.97
C ASP A 155 21.42 1.93 -7.29
N ASP A 156 21.77 0.90 -8.08
CA ASP A 156 21.15 0.57 -9.37
C ASP A 156 20.04 -0.50 -9.28
N ALA A 157 19.61 -0.86 -8.06
CA ALA A 157 18.64 -1.93 -7.87
C ALA A 157 17.31 -1.67 -8.60
N ILE A 158 16.95 -0.38 -8.68
CA ILE A 158 15.76 0.18 -9.33
C ILE A 158 16.13 1.47 -10.06
N THR A 159 15.29 1.85 -11.01
CA THR A 159 15.35 3.15 -11.67
C THR A 159 14.91 4.29 -10.73
N GLU A 160 15.42 5.50 -10.97
CA GLU A 160 14.99 6.71 -10.26
C GLU A 160 13.49 6.99 -10.43
N GLU A 161 12.91 6.65 -11.59
CA GLU A 161 11.47 6.75 -11.84
C GLU A 161 10.68 5.91 -10.83
N THR A 162 10.99 4.61 -10.71
CA THR A 162 10.36 3.72 -9.73
C THR A 162 10.52 4.28 -8.31
N LYS A 163 11.73 4.73 -7.97
CA LYS A 163 12.01 5.29 -6.64
C LYS A 163 11.15 6.51 -6.34
N ASN A 164 11.06 7.46 -7.27
CA ASN A 164 10.27 8.68 -7.12
C ASN A 164 8.77 8.39 -7.05
N ASN A 165 8.27 7.41 -7.82
CA ASN A 165 6.88 6.98 -7.77
C ASN A 165 6.50 6.43 -6.39
N PHE A 166 7.31 5.52 -5.85
CA PHE A 166 7.09 4.99 -4.50
C PHE A 166 7.26 6.08 -3.43
N LEU A 167 8.24 6.97 -3.56
CA LEU A 167 8.38 8.11 -2.65
C LEU A 167 7.12 8.99 -2.63
N CYS A 168 6.60 9.32 -3.82
CA CYS A 168 5.36 10.08 -3.98
C CYS A 168 4.18 9.38 -3.29
N LEU A 169 4.01 8.07 -3.52
CA LEU A 169 2.97 7.26 -2.90
C LEU A 169 3.08 7.26 -1.36
N PHE A 170 4.29 7.12 -0.83
CA PHE A 170 4.52 7.10 0.62
C PHE A 170 4.27 8.46 1.29
N GLU A 171 4.68 9.56 0.67
CA GLU A 171 4.38 10.90 1.15
C GLU A 171 2.86 11.18 1.09
N TRP A 172 2.19 10.74 0.02
CA TRP A 172 0.74 10.86 -0.12
C TRP A 172 -0.02 10.07 0.96
N MET A 173 0.41 8.84 1.26
CA MET A 173 -0.15 8.03 2.36
C MET A 173 0.12 8.69 3.71
N LYS A 174 1.36 9.15 3.97
CA LYS A 174 1.74 9.79 5.24
C LYS A 174 0.82 10.97 5.59
N LYS A 175 0.51 11.83 4.61
CA LYS A 175 -0.40 12.98 4.79
C LYS A 175 -1.84 12.59 5.13
N ARG A 176 -2.29 11.39 4.73
CA ARG A 176 -3.66 10.89 4.97
C ARG A 176 -3.79 10.01 6.21
N VAL A 177 -2.66 9.49 6.68
CA VAL A 177 -2.56 8.63 7.85
C VAL A 177 -2.33 9.45 9.13
N GLN A 178 -1.76 10.66 9.00
CA GLN A 178 -1.61 11.61 10.10
C GLN A 178 -2.97 11.95 10.71
N GLN A 179 -3.06 11.86 12.04
CA GLN A 179 -4.28 12.24 12.74
C GLN A 179 -4.35 13.77 12.86
N PRO A 180 -5.54 14.37 12.96
CA PRO A 180 -5.70 15.83 13.10
C PRO A 180 -5.06 16.44 14.36
N ASN A 181 -4.48 15.63 15.24
CA ASN A 181 -3.78 16.05 16.46
C ASN A 181 -2.25 15.85 16.41
N ASP A 182 -1.68 15.52 15.25
CA ASP A 182 -0.21 15.42 15.03
C ASP A 182 0.41 16.73 14.53
#